data_AF-A0A1Q1N528-F1
#
_entry.id   AF-A0A1Q1N528-F1
#
_cell.length_a   1.000
_cell.length_b   1.000
_cell.length_c   1.000
_cell.angle_alpha   90.00
_cell.angle_beta   90.00
_cell.angle_gamma   90.00
#
_symmetry.space_group_name_H-M   'P 1'
#
loop_
_entity.id
_entity.type
_entity.pdbx_description
1 polymer ?
#
loop_
_entity_poly.entity_id
_entity_poly.type
_entity_poly.pdbx_seq_one_letter_code
_entity_poly.pdbx_strand_id
1 'polypeptide(L)'
;MDEDFGPDIDFSALEQVEHAPTTKAASVVSPAAASVAASPLTTNSSAPKIKQPTPQVRTRSGPSSILVSTRQKGNPILALIRSLPWEYSDIPSDYVLGNTTCALFLSLKYHRLHPEYIYGRIRAMAHKYNLRILLTMVDIHNHEDSLKELSKTSLINNLTLILCWSAQEAARYLELFKSYEHAAPTSIRAHQATSYRDKLVEFITVPRSINKTDAVGIVSAFGSIRAAVNARPEEIGTITGWGEKKVQRWCETVRQPFRVRKAAAARRGQLDDNNNSSNNRDGSGSGLLAQLGNQGKESSANSRQEEGLAMLQNNKEDSRIEEEEEG
;
A
#
# COMPACT_ATOMS: atom_id res chain seq x y z
N MET A 1 8.29 -33.61 -53.29
CA MET A 1 9.71 -33.93 -53.46
C MET A 1 10.25 -32.99 -54.51
N ASP A 2 11.06 -31.98 -54.27
CA ASP A 2 11.67 -31.32 -53.11
C ASP A 2 12.18 -29.95 -53.64
N GLU A 3 12.73 -29.11 -52.75
CA GLU A 3 13.39 -27.80 -52.99
C GLU A 3 12.40 -26.62 -53.14
N ASP A 4 12.41 -25.57 -52.32
CA ASP A 4 13.55 -24.74 -51.93
C ASP A 4 13.23 -23.99 -50.61
N PHE A 5 14.00 -24.23 -49.55
CA PHE A 5 13.99 -23.43 -48.30
C PHE A 5 15.41 -22.92 -48.08
N GLY A 6 15.57 -21.58 -48.11
CA GLY A 6 16.82 -20.90 -47.84
C GLY A 6 17.34 -21.09 -46.41
N PRO A 7 18.61 -20.75 -46.15
CA PRO A 7 19.31 -21.14 -44.94
C PRO A 7 18.82 -20.41 -43.70
N ASP A 8 18.43 -21.18 -42.69
CA ASP A 8 18.23 -20.72 -41.31
C ASP A 8 19.53 -20.11 -40.77
N ILE A 9 19.45 -18.86 -40.30
CA ILE A 9 20.56 -18.16 -39.65
C ILE A 9 20.68 -18.69 -38.23
N ASP A 10 21.70 -19.49 -37.98
CA ASP A 10 22.04 -20.03 -36.67
C ASP A 10 22.73 -18.96 -35.79
N PHE A 11 22.00 -18.46 -34.78
CA PHE A 11 22.44 -17.42 -33.86
C PHE A 11 23.23 -17.95 -32.65
N SER A 12 23.57 -19.24 -32.60
CA SER A 12 24.31 -19.86 -31.49
C SER A 12 25.83 -19.60 -31.50
N ALA A 13 26.36 -18.93 -32.52
CA ALA A 13 27.80 -18.70 -32.70
C ALA A 13 28.35 -17.41 -32.04
N LEU A 14 27.55 -16.64 -31.30
CA LEU A 14 28.01 -15.37 -30.68
C LEU A 14 28.21 -15.42 -29.15
N GLU A 15 28.06 -16.58 -28.52
CA GLU A 15 28.05 -16.71 -27.04
C GLU A 15 29.32 -17.38 -26.47
N GLN A 16 30.40 -17.49 -27.24
CA GLN A 16 31.66 -18.13 -26.80
C GLN A 16 32.89 -17.24 -26.98
N VAL A 17 32.95 -16.10 -26.29
CA VAL A 17 34.23 -15.45 -25.94
C VAL A 17 34.10 -14.72 -24.59
N GLU A 18 34.18 -15.45 -23.46
CA GLU A 18 34.83 -14.95 -22.23
C GLU A 18 34.90 -16.03 -21.14
N HIS A 19 36.04 -16.71 -21.00
CA HIS A 19 36.49 -17.24 -19.71
C HIS A 19 37.99 -17.51 -19.72
N ALA A 20 38.72 -16.83 -18.83
CA ALA A 20 40.02 -17.28 -18.36
C ALA A 20 40.22 -16.89 -16.88
N PRO A 21 40.23 -17.86 -15.94
CA PRO A 21 40.76 -17.66 -14.60
C PRO A 21 42.22 -18.13 -14.53
N THR A 22 43.10 -17.31 -13.96
CA THR A 22 44.50 -17.66 -13.71
C THR A 22 44.65 -18.39 -12.38
N THR A 23 45.13 -19.62 -12.43
CA THR A 23 45.57 -20.44 -11.30
C THR A 23 47.09 -20.29 -11.09
N LYS A 24 47.55 -20.30 -9.83
CA LYS A 24 48.96 -20.54 -9.47
C LYS A 24 49.04 -21.51 -8.30
N ALA A 25 49.59 -22.70 -8.57
CA ALA A 25 50.22 -23.64 -7.65
C ALA A 25 51.76 -23.42 -7.75
N ALA A 26 52.71 -23.87 -6.93
CA ALA A 26 52.85 -24.60 -5.67
C ALA A 26 54.33 -24.40 -5.25
N SER A 27 54.71 -24.66 -3.99
CA SER A 27 55.98 -25.37 -3.71
C SER A 27 56.00 -25.95 -2.29
N VAL A 28 56.61 -27.13 -2.21
CA VAL A 28 56.73 -28.09 -1.12
C VAL A 28 58.15 -28.03 -0.58
N VAL A 29 58.39 -28.05 0.74
CA VAL A 29 59.55 -28.74 1.36
C VAL A 29 59.25 -29.07 2.84
N SER A 30 59.43 -30.34 3.22
CA SER A 30 59.78 -30.81 4.58
C SER A 30 61.23 -31.30 4.57
N PRO A 31 61.92 -31.41 5.72
CA PRO A 31 62.02 -32.73 6.34
C PRO A 31 62.08 -32.79 7.89
N ALA A 32 61.84 -34.02 8.38
CA ALA A 32 62.04 -34.66 9.68
C ALA A 32 63.50 -34.58 10.23
N ALA A 33 63.93 -34.97 11.44
CA ALA A 33 63.41 -35.38 12.75
C ALA A 33 64.63 -35.53 13.72
N ALA A 34 64.35 -35.76 15.01
CA ALA A 34 65.14 -36.51 16.00
C ALA A 34 65.78 -35.75 17.19
N SER A 35 65.65 -36.44 18.32
CA SER A 35 65.77 -36.12 19.74
C SER A 35 67.08 -36.60 20.38
N VAL A 36 67.56 -35.97 21.47
CA VAL A 36 68.15 -36.63 22.66
C VAL A 36 68.33 -35.66 23.86
N ALA A 37 68.26 -36.25 25.07
CA ALA A 37 68.30 -35.72 26.45
C ALA A 37 69.61 -34.97 26.85
N ALA A 38 69.86 -34.33 28.01
CA ALA A 38 69.37 -34.45 29.40
C ALA A 38 69.70 -33.18 30.26
N SER A 39 69.12 -33.12 31.46
CA SER A 39 69.01 -32.12 32.58
C SER A 39 70.32 -31.53 33.21
N PRO A 40 70.35 -30.72 34.32
CA PRO A 40 69.26 -30.18 35.19
C PRO A 40 69.40 -28.72 35.75
N LEU A 41 68.33 -28.27 36.43
CA LEU A 41 68.22 -27.31 37.58
C LEU A 41 68.69 -25.83 37.43
N THR A 42 67.75 -24.89 37.59
CA THR A 42 67.67 -24.01 38.79
C THR A 42 66.43 -23.09 38.75
N THR A 43 65.92 -22.84 39.95
CA THR A 43 64.78 -22.05 40.41
C THR A 43 64.85 -20.56 40.05
N ASN A 44 63.75 -19.98 39.56
CA ASN A 44 63.00 -18.94 40.29
C ASN A 44 61.78 -18.42 39.50
N SER A 45 60.72 -18.20 40.26
CA SER A 45 59.36 -17.89 39.86
C SER A 45 59.18 -16.48 39.27
N SER A 46 58.69 -16.41 38.04
CA SER A 46 57.89 -15.27 37.55
C SER A 46 56.95 -15.75 36.45
N ALA A 47 55.76 -16.22 36.84
CA ALA A 47 54.74 -16.71 35.92
C ALA A 47 54.26 -15.59 34.97
N PRO A 48 54.21 -15.81 33.64
CA PRO A 48 53.50 -14.91 32.75
C PRO A 48 51.99 -15.13 32.94
N LYS A 49 51.25 -14.07 33.24
CA LYS A 49 49.78 -14.06 33.27
C LYS A 49 49.24 -14.56 31.92
N ILE A 50 48.69 -15.77 31.91
CA ILE A 50 47.85 -16.27 30.82
C ILE A 50 46.59 -15.40 30.80
N LYS A 51 46.53 -14.44 29.88
CA LYS A 51 45.31 -13.68 29.59
C LYS A 51 44.34 -14.61 28.86
N GLN A 52 43.42 -15.18 29.62
CA GLN A 52 42.27 -15.88 29.09
C GLN A 52 41.54 -14.92 28.12
N PRO A 53 41.29 -15.30 26.85
CA PRO A 53 40.48 -14.47 25.98
C PRO A 53 39.09 -14.40 26.58
N THR A 54 38.65 -13.17 26.89
CA THR A 54 37.29 -12.87 27.32
C THR A 54 36.33 -13.58 26.36
N PRO A 55 35.31 -14.31 26.85
CA PRO A 55 34.31 -14.90 25.96
C PRO A 55 33.58 -13.77 25.27
N GLN A 56 33.99 -13.48 24.04
CA GLN A 56 33.29 -12.58 23.16
C GLN A 56 31.94 -13.25 22.91
N VAL A 57 30.87 -12.67 23.46
CA VAL A 57 29.50 -13.12 23.20
C VAL A 57 29.31 -13.05 21.70
N ARG A 58 29.43 -14.19 21.03
CA ARG A 58 29.00 -14.35 19.66
C ARG A 58 27.53 -13.94 19.66
N THR A 59 27.22 -12.82 19.04
CA THR A 59 25.84 -12.53 18.65
C THR A 59 25.38 -13.77 17.90
N ARG A 60 24.41 -14.48 18.47
CA ARG A 60 23.87 -15.67 17.84
C ARG A 60 23.30 -15.21 16.51
N SER A 61 24.06 -15.41 15.44
CA SER A 61 23.51 -15.55 14.09
C SER A 61 22.77 -16.89 14.08
N GLY A 62 21.67 -16.91 14.83
CA GLY A 62 20.72 -17.99 14.84
C GLY A 62 19.85 -17.90 13.58
N PRO A 63 19.10 -18.96 13.27
CA PRO A 63 18.05 -18.89 12.27
C PRO A 63 17.11 -17.71 12.60
N SER A 64 16.63 -17.02 11.57
CA SER A 64 15.79 -15.83 11.66
C SER A 64 14.53 -16.10 12.50
N SER A 65 14.59 -15.82 13.80
CA SER A 65 13.49 -16.04 14.74
C SER A 65 12.76 -14.74 15.09
N ILE A 66 11.49 -14.86 15.46
CA ILE A 66 10.71 -13.75 16.00
C ILE A 66 10.98 -13.66 17.51
N LEU A 67 11.38 -12.48 17.99
CA LEU A 67 11.53 -12.28 19.43
C LEU A 67 10.19 -11.84 20.01
N VAL A 68 9.77 -12.53 21.06
CA VAL A 68 8.46 -12.35 21.70
C VAL A 68 8.66 -11.87 23.12
N SER A 69 7.90 -10.87 23.54
CA SER A 69 7.91 -10.41 24.93
C SER A 69 7.32 -11.46 25.85
N THR A 70 7.87 -11.61 27.05
CA THR A 70 7.29 -12.45 28.11
C THR A 70 5.85 -12.07 28.47
N ARG A 71 5.45 -10.82 28.20
CA ARG A 71 4.09 -10.30 28.38
C ARG A 71 3.06 -10.95 27.46
N GLN A 72 3.49 -11.50 26.33
CA GLN A 72 2.62 -12.18 25.36
C GLN A 72 2.46 -13.67 25.67
N LYS A 73 2.95 -14.15 26.82
CA LYS A 73 2.76 -15.53 27.26
C LYS A 73 1.26 -15.83 27.40
N GLY A 74 0.79 -16.88 26.71
CA GLY A 74 -0.61 -17.27 26.69
C GLY A 74 -1.46 -16.63 25.58
N ASN A 75 -0.88 -15.76 24.75
CA ASN A 75 -1.58 -15.24 23.57
C ASN A 75 -1.78 -16.37 22.53
N PRO A 76 -3.02 -16.62 22.04
CA PRO A 76 -3.29 -17.68 21.07
C PRO A 76 -2.53 -17.51 19.74
N ILE A 77 -2.09 -16.31 19.41
CA ILE A 77 -1.29 -16.02 18.21
C ILE A 77 0.00 -16.86 18.18
N LEU A 78 0.64 -17.07 19.34
CA LEU A 78 1.91 -17.81 19.40
C LEU A 78 1.78 -19.28 18.98
N ALA A 79 0.62 -19.90 19.20
CA ALA A 79 0.35 -21.27 18.77
C ALA A 79 0.03 -21.38 17.27
N LEU A 80 -0.30 -20.25 16.64
CA LEU A 80 -0.66 -20.16 15.23
C LEU A 80 0.53 -19.82 14.33
N ILE A 81 1.61 -19.27 14.91
CA ILE A 81 2.89 -19.09 14.22
C ILE A 81 3.56 -20.47 14.09
N ARG A 82 3.64 -20.96 12.86
CA ARG A 82 4.18 -22.30 12.53
C ARG A 82 5.32 -22.25 11.53
N SER A 83 5.31 -21.25 10.65
CA SER A 83 6.26 -21.13 9.54
C SER A 83 7.64 -20.69 10.03
N LEU A 84 7.72 -20.02 11.19
CA LEU A 84 8.95 -19.43 11.70
C LEU A 84 9.14 -19.73 13.20
N PRO A 85 10.38 -19.98 13.64
CA PRO A 85 10.68 -20.14 15.05
C PRO A 85 10.54 -18.81 15.80
N TRP A 86 10.16 -18.87 17.07
CA TRP A 86 10.09 -17.72 17.95
C TRP A 86 10.75 -18.00 19.31
N GLU A 87 11.29 -16.98 19.95
CA GLU A 87 12.00 -17.07 21.24
C GLU A 87 11.52 -15.96 22.18
N TYR A 88 11.42 -16.25 23.48
CA TYR A 88 11.12 -15.22 24.48
C TYR A 88 12.34 -14.36 24.76
N SER A 89 12.17 -13.04 24.72
CA SER A 89 13.19 -12.07 25.10
C SER A 89 12.57 -10.97 25.95
N ASP A 90 13.39 -10.33 26.78
CA ASP A 90 12.98 -9.11 27.47
C ASP A 90 13.08 -7.92 26.50
N ILE A 91 11.93 -7.51 25.97
CA ILE A 91 11.81 -6.44 24.98
C ILE A 91 10.68 -5.49 25.36
N PRO A 92 10.82 -4.18 25.06
CA PRO A 92 9.77 -3.21 25.32
C PRO A 92 8.58 -3.36 24.36
N SER A 93 8.78 -3.83 23.13
CA SER A 93 7.70 -4.18 22.19
C SER A 93 7.12 -5.57 22.51
N ASP A 94 5.99 -5.93 21.89
CA ASP A 94 5.40 -7.26 22.08
C ASP A 94 6.07 -8.30 21.18
N TYR A 95 6.40 -7.90 19.95
CA TYR A 95 7.10 -8.70 18.97
C TYR A 95 8.21 -7.87 18.32
N VAL A 96 9.36 -8.47 18.07
CA VAL A 96 10.42 -7.91 17.21
C VAL A 96 10.58 -8.84 16.04
N LEU A 97 10.38 -8.27 14.85
CA LEU A 97 10.38 -8.99 13.59
C LEU A 97 11.71 -8.80 12.87
N GLY A 98 12.47 -7.75 13.15
CA GLY A 98 13.79 -7.55 12.57
C GLY A 98 14.59 -6.52 13.33
N ASN A 99 15.78 -6.21 12.84
CA ASN A 99 16.66 -5.23 13.49
C ASN A 99 16.00 -3.85 13.60
N THR A 100 15.18 -3.46 12.62
CA THR A 100 14.55 -2.14 12.55
C THR A 100 13.02 -2.18 12.68
N THR A 101 12.45 -3.37 12.90
CA THR A 101 11.01 -3.61 12.79
C THR A 101 10.45 -4.23 14.07
N CYS A 102 9.46 -3.58 14.66
CA CYS A 102 8.75 -4.08 15.83
C CYS A 102 7.23 -4.06 15.62
N ALA A 103 6.52 -4.91 16.35
CA ALA A 103 5.07 -4.90 16.44
C ALA A 103 4.59 -4.85 17.89
N LEU A 104 3.55 -4.04 18.12
CA LEU A 104 2.71 -4.08 19.31
C LEU A 104 1.44 -4.85 19.00
N PHE A 105 0.91 -5.57 19.98
CA PHE A 105 -0.36 -6.25 19.87
C PHE A 105 -1.39 -5.62 20.80
N LEU A 106 -2.56 -5.31 20.25
CA LEU A 106 -3.68 -4.74 20.98
C LEU A 106 -4.98 -5.40 20.53
N SER A 107 -5.80 -5.85 21.47
CA SER A 107 -7.21 -6.20 21.18
C SER A 107 -8.09 -4.99 21.44
N LEU A 108 -9.10 -4.78 20.59
CA LEU A 108 -10.05 -3.67 20.77
C LEU A 108 -10.89 -3.84 22.03
N LYS A 109 -11.26 -5.07 22.41
CA LYS A 109 -11.91 -5.37 23.68
C LYS A 109 -11.05 -4.91 24.86
N TYR A 110 -9.74 -5.14 24.81
CA TYR A 110 -8.82 -4.68 25.84
C TYR A 110 -8.65 -3.15 25.82
N HIS A 111 -8.55 -2.55 24.63
CA HIS A 111 -8.41 -1.11 24.48
C HIS A 111 -9.60 -0.34 25.08
N ARG A 112 -10.83 -0.86 24.95
CA ARG A 112 -12.02 -0.27 25.58
C ARG A 112 -11.97 -0.29 27.10
N LEU A 113 -11.32 -1.30 27.69
CA LEU A 113 -11.17 -1.40 29.14
C LEU A 113 -10.02 -0.51 29.65
N HIS A 114 -8.94 -0.41 28.88
CA HIS A 114 -7.73 0.33 29.24
C HIS A 114 -7.20 1.16 28.06
N PRO A 115 -7.79 2.34 27.80
CA PRO A 115 -7.32 3.22 26.72
C PRO A 115 -5.90 3.74 26.98
N GLU A 116 -5.52 3.98 28.25
CA GLU A 116 -4.20 4.47 28.64
C GLU A 116 -3.04 3.50 28.35
N TYR A 117 -3.34 2.20 28.23
CA TYR A 117 -2.33 1.17 28.04
C TYR A 117 -1.48 1.45 26.79
N ILE A 118 -2.12 1.76 25.66
CA ILE A 118 -1.41 1.88 24.39
C ILE A 118 -0.46 3.09 24.36
N TYR A 119 -0.85 4.20 24.97
CA TYR A 119 -0.03 5.41 25.05
C TYR A 119 1.26 5.16 25.83
N GLY A 120 1.18 4.45 26.96
CA GLY A 120 2.35 4.03 27.74
C GLY A 120 3.27 3.09 26.96
N ARG A 121 2.70 2.15 26.21
CA ARG A 121 3.47 1.20 25.38
C ARG A 121 4.19 1.90 24.24
N ILE A 122 3.52 2.80 23.52
CA ILE A 122 4.13 3.59 22.44
C ILE A 122 5.28 4.44 22.98
N ARG A 123 5.09 5.11 24.12
CA ARG A 123 6.15 5.90 24.77
C ARG A 123 7.36 5.05 25.17
N ALA A 124 7.14 3.84 25.69
CA ALA A 124 8.22 2.93 26.10
C ALA A 124 9.06 2.40 24.94
N MET A 125 8.46 2.19 23.76
CA MET A 125 9.20 1.81 22.55
C MET A 125 9.96 2.99 21.92
N ALA A 126 9.45 4.22 22.12
CA ALA A 126 10.02 5.46 21.59
C ALA A 126 10.35 5.35 20.08
N HIS A 127 11.49 5.90 19.66
CA HIS A 127 11.98 5.92 18.28
C HIS A 127 13.09 4.88 18.04
N LYS A 128 13.07 3.75 18.79
CA LYS A 128 14.09 2.70 18.67
C LYS A 128 14.02 1.91 17.36
N TYR A 129 12.84 1.87 16.75
CA TYR A 129 12.57 1.14 15.52
C TYR A 129 12.09 2.09 14.43
N ASN A 130 12.49 1.83 13.19
CA ASN A 130 12.06 2.60 12.03
C ASN A 130 10.63 2.22 11.64
N LEU A 131 10.39 0.91 11.44
CA LEU A 131 9.07 0.39 11.18
C LEU A 131 8.41 -0.07 12.48
N ARG A 132 7.37 0.66 12.88
CA ARG A 132 6.61 0.40 14.10
C ARG A 132 5.19 0.03 13.73
N ILE A 133 4.84 -1.22 13.98
CA ILE A 133 3.55 -1.78 13.61
C ILE A 133 2.67 -1.84 14.85
N LEU A 134 1.44 -1.35 14.73
CA LEU A 134 0.38 -1.59 15.71
C LEU A 134 -0.58 -2.63 15.14
N LEU A 135 -0.46 -3.86 15.63
CA LEU A 135 -1.29 -5.00 15.24
C LEU A 135 -2.54 -5.03 16.13
N THR A 136 -3.66 -4.61 15.55
CA THR A 136 -4.93 -4.45 16.28
C THR A 136 -5.90 -5.56 15.92
N MET A 137 -6.31 -6.35 16.91
CA MET A 137 -7.36 -7.37 16.78
C MET A 137 -8.75 -6.75 16.94
N VAL A 138 -9.58 -6.89 15.91
CA VAL A 138 -10.98 -6.42 15.89
C VAL A 138 -11.88 -7.54 16.43
N ASP A 139 -12.09 -7.55 17.74
CA ASP A 139 -12.89 -8.53 18.47
C ASP A 139 -14.20 -7.96 19.04
N ILE A 140 -14.61 -6.76 18.58
CA ILE A 140 -15.83 -6.06 18.98
C ILE A 140 -16.65 -5.63 17.76
N HIS A 141 -17.97 -5.57 17.93
CA HIS A 141 -18.87 -5.09 16.89
C HIS A 141 -18.79 -3.56 16.70
N ASN A 142 -18.80 -2.79 17.79
CA ASN A 142 -18.68 -1.32 17.75
C ASN A 142 -17.20 -0.88 17.71
N HIS A 143 -16.54 -1.07 16.57
CA HIS A 143 -15.10 -0.82 16.41
C HIS A 143 -14.78 0.56 15.81
N GLU A 144 -15.76 1.28 15.26
CA GLU A 144 -15.54 2.54 14.52
C GLU A 144 -14.87 3.63 15.36
N ASP A 145 -15.40 3.90 16.56
CA ASP A 145 -14.87 4.95 17.44
C ASP A 145 -13.45 4.63 17.92
N SER A 146 -13.22 3.40 18.38
CA SER A 146 -11.90 2.94 18.84
C SER A 146 -10.87 2.97 17.70
N LEU A 147 -11.25 2.58 16.49
CA LEU A 147 -10.35 2.64 15.34
C LEU A 147 -10.07 4.08 14.91
N LYS A 148 -11.04 4.99 15.00
CA LYS A 148 -10.83 6.41 14.72
C LYS A 148 -9.81 7.03 15.67
N GLU A 149 -9.93 6.74 16.97
CA GLU A 149 -8.96 7.20 17.98
C GLU A 149 -7.57 6.59 17.73
N LEU A 150 -7.50 5.26 17.57
CA LEU A 150 -6.23 4.57 17.32
C LEU A 150 -5.55 5.02 16.02
N SER A 151 -6.32 5.34 14.99
CA SER A 151 -5.78 5.86 13.72
C SER A 151 -5.15 7.24 13.90
N LYS A 152 -5.82 8.13 14.66
CA LYS A 152 -5.25 9.45 15.01
C LYS A 152 -3.96 9.29 15.81
N THR A 153 -3.97 8.43 16.83
CA THR A 153 -2.80 8.16 17.67
C THR A 153 -1.65 7.55 16.88
N SER A 154 -1.94 6.63 15.95
CA SER A 154 -0.95 6.00 15.08
C SER A 154 -0.31 7.01 14.13
N LEU A 155 -1.10 7.93 13.57
CA LEU A 155 -0.60 8.98 12.69
C LEU A 155 0.35 9.94 13.42
N ILE A 156 -0.03 10.41 14.61
CA ILE A 156 0.79 11.35 15.39
C ILE A 156 2.13 10.74 15.80
N ASN A 157 2.12 9.45 16.17
CA ASN A 157 3.32 8.76 16.66
C ASN A 157 4.12 8.06 15.55
N ASN A 158 3.73 8.19 14.28
CA ASN A 158 4.32 7.49 13.12
C ASN A 158 4.36 5.96 13.32
N LEU A 159 3.21 5.36 13.61
CA LEU A 159 2.99 3.90 13.61
C LEU A 159 2.13 3.51 12.40
N THR A 160 2.38 2.30 11.89
CA THR A 160 1.54 1.66 10.88
C THR A 160 0.51 0.79 11.59
N LEU A 161 -0.76 1.18 11.51
CA LEU A 161 -1.88 0.42 12.07
C LEU A 161 -2.28 -0.70 11.09
N ILE A 162 -2.33 -1.94 11.58
CA ILE A 162 -2.75 -3.12 10.83
C ILE A 162 -3.89 -3.81 11.58
N LEU A 163 -5.00 -3.98 10.88
CA LEU A 163 -6.20 -4.62 11.42
C LEU A 163 -6.16 -6.13 11.17
N CYS A 164 -6.56 -6.90 12.18
CA CYS A 164 -6.75 -8.35 12.10
C CYS A 164 -8.15 -8.69 12.57
N TRP A 165 -8.87 -9.52 11.82
CA TRP A 165 -10.19 -10.02 12.21
C TRP A 165 -10.13 -11.38 12.90
N SER A 166 -8.96 -12.04 12.84
CA SER A 166 -8.72 -13.31 13.50
C SER A 166 -7.28 -13.46 13.99
N ALA A 167 -7.07 -14.30 15.02
CA ALA A 167 -5.74 -14.60 15.55
C ALA A 167 -4.82 -15.27 14.50
N GLN A 168 -5.42 -15.99 13.55
CA GLN A 168 -4.74 -16.64 12.43
C GLN A 168 -4.15 -15.60 11.48
N GLU A 169 -4.92 -14.56 11.14
CA GLU A 169 -4.42 -13.44 10.33
C GLU A 169 -3.29 -12.70 11.02
N ALA A 170 -3.44 -12.43 12.33
CA ALA A 170 -2.40 -11.77 13.10
C ALA A 170 -1.09 -12.56 13.09
N ALA A 171 -1.13 -13.87 13.29
CA ALA A 171 0.04 -14.75 13.20
C ALA A 171 0.66 -14.71 11.79
N ARG A 172 -0.17 -14.80 10.75
CA ARG A 172 0.28 -14.76 9.36
C ARG A 172 0.95 -13.43 9.01
N TYR A 173 0.45 -12.30 9.51
CA TYR A 173 1.10 -11.00 9.30
C TYR A 173 2.47 -10.94 9.95
N LEU A 174 2.62 -11.41 11.19
CA LEU A 174 3.92 -11.47 11.85
C LEU A 174 4.90 -12.34 11.06
N GLU A 175 4.47 -13.49 10.56
CA GLU A 175 5.29 -14.35 9.70
C GLU A 175 5.71 -13.65 8.40
N LEU A 176 4.77 -12.94 7.77
CA LEU A 176 4.99 -12.24 6.51
C LEU A 176 5.98 -11.08 6.66
N PHE A 177 5.85 -10.29 7.72
CA PHE A 177 6.80 -9.22 8.00
C PHE A 177 8.20 -9.74 8.28
N LYS A 178 8.31 -10.91 8.93
CA LYS A 178 9.61 -11.54 9.17
C LYS A 178 10.22 -12.10 7.89
N SER A 179 9.43 -12.75 7.04
CA SER A 179 9.95 -13.32 5.78
C SER A 179 10.37 -12.26 4.77
N TYR A 180 9.75 -11.08 4.80
CA TYR A 180 10.10 -9.94 3.95
C TYR A 180 11.20 -9.02 4.52
N GLU A 181 11.86 -9.37 5.64
CA GLU A 181 12.92 -8.53 6.23
C GLU A 181 14.07 -8.22 5.24
N HIS A 182 14.43 -9.19 4.40
CA HIS A 182 15.50 -9.04 3.39
C HIS A 182 14.98 -8.92 1.96
N ALA A 183 13.68 -8.76 1.77
CA ALA A 183 13.11 -8.70 0.44
C ALA A 183 13.37 -7.36 -0.23
N ALA A 184 13.82 -7.41 -1.48
CA ALA A 184 14.04 -6.21 -2.27
C ALA A 184 12.70 -5.52 -2.60
N PRO A 185 12.68 -4.17 -2.67
CA PRO A 185 11.49 -3.39 -3.04
C PRO A 185 11.07 -3.57 -4.51
N THR A 186 11.73 -4.46 -5.26
CA THR A 186 11.41 -4.76 -6.66
C THR A 186 10.06 -5.45 -6.82
N SER A 187 9.58 -6.18 -5.81
CA SER A 187 8.32 -6.92 -5.87
C SER A 187 7.07 -6.03 -5.95
N ILE A 188 7.15 -4.78 -5.48
CA ILE A 188 6.04 -3.81 -5.54
C ILE A 188 6.10 -2.90 -6.78
N ARG A 189 7.13 -3.02 -7.60
CA ARG A 189 7.26 -2.23 -8.82
C ARG A 189 6.30 -2.77 -9.87
N ALA A 190 5.50 -1.88 -10.46
CA ALA A 190 4.66 -2.24 -11.61
C ALA A 190 5.55 -2.84 -12.71
N HIS A 191 5.17 -4.02 -13.21
CA HIS A 191 5.89 -4.68 -14.27
C HIS A 191 5.76 -3.83 -15.55
N GLN A 192 6.83 -3.13 -15.89
CA GLN A 192 6.87 -2.32 -17.10
C GLN A 192 7.04 -3.25 -18.29
N ALA A 193 6.25 -3.05 -19.36
CA ALA A 193 6.43 -3.77 -20.60
C ALA A 193 7.88 -3.61 -21.11
N THR A 194 8.58 -4.72 -21.32
CA THR A 194 9.98 -4.71 -21.78
C THR A 194 10.05 -4.59 -23.31
N SER A 195 9.18 -5.32 -24.01
CA SER A 195 9.10 -5.31 -25.47
C SER A 195 8.40 -4.08 -26.02
N TYR A 196 8.85 -3.60 -27.18
CA TYR A 196 8.22 -2.49 -27.91
C TYR A 196 6.75 -2.76 -28.23
N ARG A 197 6.44 -3.99 -28.65
CA ARG A 197 5.06 -4.41 -28.99
C ARG A 197 4.13 -4.28 -27.78
N ASP A 198 4.60 -4.66 -26.60
CA ASP A 198 3.80 -4.63 -25.38
C ASP A 198 3.61 -3.19 -24.87
N LYS A 199 4.64 -2.34 -24.94
CA LYS A 199 4.52 -0.90 -24.63
C LYS A 199 3.49 -0.22 -25.53
N LEU A 200 3.47 -0.62 -26.79
CA LEU A 200 2.59 -0.06 -27.78
C LEU A 200 1.13 -0.52 -27.57
N VAL A 201 0.92 -1.80 -27.24
CA VAL A 201 -0.40 -2.31 -26.86
C VAL A 201 -0.88 -1.63 -25.57
N GLU A 202 -0.02 -1.47 -24.56
CA GLU A 202 -0.32 -0.73 -23.33
C GLU A 202 -0.75 0.71 -23.64
N PHE A 203 -0.02 1.41 -24.52
CA PHE A 203 -0.36 2.78 -24.94
C PHE A 203 -1.72 2.87 -25.64
N ILE A 204 -2.00 1.99 -26.60
CA ILE A 204 -3.27 2.03 -27.36
C ILE A 204 -4.46 1.56 -26.52
N THR A 205 -4.24 0.77 -25.46
CA THR A 205 -5.30 0.27 -24.55
C THR A 205 -5.56 1.16 -23.34
N VAL A 206 -4.89 2.31 -23.20
CA VAL A 206 -5.21 3.32 -22.17
C VAL A 206 -6.69 3.74 -22.21
N PRO A 207 -7.32 3.98 -23.38
CA PRO A 207 -8.75 4.22 -23.46
C PRO A 207 -9.51 2.92 -23.17
N ARG A 208 -10.37 2.92 -22.13
CA ARG A 208 -11.16 1.75 -21.69
C ARG A 208 -12.02 1.09 -22.78
N SER A 209 -12.23 1.75 -23.92
CA SER A 209 -12.99 1.23 -25.05
C SER A 209 -12.21 0.34 -26.01
N ILE A 210 -10.89 0.23 -25.84
CA ILE A 210 -10.00 -0.44 -26.80
C ILE A 210 -9.35 -1.64 -26.14
N ASN A 211 -9.50 -2.81 -26.77
CA ASN A 211 -8.93 -4.06 -26.28
C ASN A 211 -7.54 -4.31 -26.85
N LYS A 212 -6.82 -5.29 -26.28
CA LYS A 212 -5.49 -5.73 -26.78
C LYS A 212 -5.55 -6.18 -28.25
N THR A 213 -6.61 -6.88 -28.64
CA THR A 213 -6.82 -7.32 -30.04
C THR A 213 -6.98 -6.14 -30.99
N ASP A 214 -7.71 -5.11 -30.57
CA ASP A 214 -7.96 -3.91 -31.36
C ASP A 214 -6.66 -3.10 -31.55
N ALA A 215 -5.83 -3.04 -30.49
CA ALA A 215 -4.51 -2.42 -30.54
C ALA A 215 -3.58 -3.09 -31.55
N VAL A 216 -3.53 -4.43 -31.56
CA VAL A 216 -2.78 -5.18 -32.58
C VAL A 216 -3.34 -4.93 -33.98
N GLY A 217 -4.67 -4.85 -34.13
CA GLY A 217 -5.33 -4.53 -35.39
C GLY A 217 -4.94 -3.16 -35.95
N ILE A 218 -4.91 -2.11 -35.12
CA ILE A 218 -4.47 -0.77 -35.54
C ILE A 218 -3.02 -0.79 -36.04
N VAL A 219 -2.14 -1.50 -35.33
CA VAL A 219 -0.71 -1.53 -35.64
C VAL A 219 -0.45 -2.28 -36.93
N SER A 220 -1.15 -3.40 -37.12
CA SER A 220 -1.06 -4.18 -38.35
C SER A 220 -1.61 -3.43 -39.56
N ALA A 221 -2.65 -2.61 -39.38
CA ALA A 221 -3.29 -1.87 -40.48
C ALA A 221 -2.50 -0.61 -40.87
N PHE A 222 -2.03 0.17 -39.89
CA PHE A 222 -1.41 1.49 -40.15
C PHE A 222 0.11 1.49 -40.06
N GLY A 223 0.73 0.45 -39.50
CA GLY A 223 2.18 0.32 -39.30
C GLY A 223 2.78 1.28 -38.26
N SER A 224 2.20 2.47 -38.07
CA SER A 224 2.66 3.48 -37.12
C SER A 224 1.52 4.11 -36.32
N ILE A 225 1.78 4.44 -35.05
CA ILE A 225 0.83 5.17 -34.19
C ILE A 225 0.50 6.54 -34.79
N ARG A 226 1.48 7.19 -35.42
CA ARG A 226 1.28 8.49 -36.09
C ARG A 226 0.24 8.40 -37.19
N ALA A 227 0.27 7.34 -38.01
CA ALA A 227 -0.73 7.12 -39.03
C ALA A 227 -2.11 6.84 -38.39
N ALA A 228 -2.17 5.99 -37.36
CA ALA A 228 -3.42 5.66 -36.66
C ALA A 228 -4.10 6.86 -35.97
N VAL A 229 -3.32 7.82 -35.45
CA VAL A 229 -3.80 9.05 -34.81
C VAL A 229 -4.34 10.07 -35.83
N ASN A 230 -3.70 10.15 -36.99
CA ASN A 230 -4.09 11.10 -38.04
C ASN A 230 -5.15 10.54 -39.01
N ALA A 231 -5.39 9.23 -38.98
CA ALA A 231 -6.34 8.55 -39.86
C ALA A 231 -7.77 9.09 -39.73
N ARG A 232 -8.51 9.00 -40.84
CA ARG A 232 -9.94 9.36 -40.88
C ARG A 232 -10.78 8.31 -40.15
N PRO A 233 -11.94 8.66 -39.57
CA PRO A 233 -12.82 7.67 -38.92
C PRO A 233 -13.18 6.49 -39.84
N GLU A 234 -13.34 6.75 -41.14
CA GLU A 234 -13.67 5.75 -42.17
C GLU A 234 -12.55 4.71 -42.38
N GLU A 235 -11.30 5.15 -42.38
CA GLU A 235 -10.12 4.28 -42.53
C GLU A 235 -9.98 3.36 -41.32
N ILE A 236 -10.26 3.88 -40.11
CA ILE A 236 -10.21 3.10 -38.87
C ILE A 236 -11.35 2.09 -38.81
N GLY A 237 -12.52 2.43 -39.36
CA GLY A 237 -13.67 1.53 -39.48
C GLY A 237 -13.47 0.39 -40.48
N THR A 238 -12.45 0.47 -41.35
CA THR A 238 -12.10 -0.61 -42.28
C THR A 238 -11.36 -1.75 -41.57
N ILE A 239 -10.82 -1.50 -40.37
CA ILE A 239 -10.12 -2.53 -39.59
C ILE A 239 -11.11 -3.57 -39.07
N THR A 240 -10.79 -4.84 -39.27
CA THR A 240 -11.58 -5.96 -38.76
C THR A 240 -11.74 -5.89 -37.24
N GLY A 241 -12.98 -5.94 -36.74
CA GLY A 241 -13.28 -5.89 -35.30
C GLY A 241 -13.45 -4.49 -34.69
N TRP A 242 -13.27 -3.43 -35.50
CA TRP A 242 -13.54 -2.05 -35.12
C TRP A 242 -14.98 -1.66 -35.47
N GLY A 243 -15.86 -1.69 -34.47
CA GLY A 243 -17.22 -1.19 -34.61
C GLY A 243 -17.29 0.34 -34.54
N GLU A 244 -18.36 0.94 -35.09
CA GLU A 244 -18.58 2.40 -35.14
C GLU A 244 -18.40 3.08 -33.77
N LYS A 245 -18.90 2.47 -32.69
CA LYS A 245 -18.74 2.98 -31.32
C LYS A 245 -17.29 3.03 -30.86
N LYS A 246 -16.44 2.07 -31.27
CA LYS A 246 -15.00 2.07 -30.93
C LYS A 246 -14.27 3.12 -31.74
N VAL A 247 -14.59 3.24 -33.03
CA VAL A 247 -14.03 4.24 -33.93
C VAL A 247 -14.34 5.65 -33.43
N GLN A 248 -15.60 5.92 -33.08
CA GLN A 248 -16.01 7.22 -32.55
C GLN A 248 -15.29 7.55 -31.24
N ARG A 249 -15.23 6.61 -30.29
CA ARG A 249 -14.51 6.80 -29.02
C ARG A 249 -13.02 7.00 -29.19
N TRP A 250 -12.38 6.29 -30.12
CA TRP A 250 -10.96 6.49 -30.42
C TRP A 250 -10.73 7.90 -31.01
N CYS A 251 -11.53 8.29 -31.99
CA CYS A 251 -11.44 9.60 -32.62
C CYS A 251 -11.68 10.73 -31.60
N GLU A 252 -12.66 10.55 -30.70
CA GLU A 252 -12.90 11.46 -29.59
C GLU A 252 -11.69 11.50 -28.65
N THR A 253 -11.19 10.34 -28.20
CA THR A 253 -10.06 10.28 -27.25
C THR A 253 -8.79 10.94 -27.81
N VAL A 254 -8.51 10.77 -29.10
CA VAL A 254 -7.32 11.31 -29.76
C VAL A 254 -7.45 12.82 -30.04
N ARG A 255 -8.66 13.31 -30.35
CA ARG A 255 -8.89 14.69 -30.79
C ARG A 255 -9.48 15.60 -29.71
N GLN A 256 -9.92 15.06 -28.58
CA GLN A 256 -10.54 15.83 -27.52
C GLN A 256 -9.52 16.79 -26.87
N PRO A 257 -9.87 18.07 -26.69
CA PRO A 257 -9.00 19.00 -25.99
C PRO A 257 -8.88 18.59 -24.51
N PHE A 258 -7.68 18.67 -23.95
CA PHE A 258 -7.44 18.40 -22.52
C PHE A 258 -8.24 19.30 -21.56
N ARG A 259 -8.73 20.45 -22.05
CA ARG A 259 -9.57 21.37 -21.28
C ARG A 259 -11.03 21.13 -21.58
N VAL A 260 -11.76 20.64 -20.57
CA VAL A 260 -13.21 20.52 -20.64
C VAL A 260 -13.83 21.93 -20.65
N ARG A 261 -14.26 22.41 -21.83
CA ARG A 261 -14.90 23.74 -21.99
C ARG A 261 -16.27 23.87 -21.30
N LYS A 262 -16.72 22.88 -20.50
CA LYS A 262 -17.97 23.00 -19.72
C LYS A 262 -17.96 24.18 -18.74
N ALA A 263 -16.80 24.54 -18.17
CA ALA A 263 -16.70 25.69 -17.27
C ALA A 263 -16.78 27.06 -17.97
N ALA A 264 -16.45 27.15 -19.27
CA ALA A 264 -16.48 28.41 -20.01
C ALA A 264 -17.85 28.68 -20.65
N ALA A 265 -18.57 27.64 -21.08
CA ALA A 265 -19.92 27.76 -21.62
C ALA A 265 -20.95 28.10 -20.51
N ALA A 266 -20.82 27.51 -19.31
CA ALA A 266 -21.66 27.85 -18.16
C ALA A 266 -21.50 29.31 -17.71
N ARG A 267 -20.33 29.93 -17.91
CA ARG A 267 -20.09 31.35 -17.64
C ARG A 267 -20.59 32.30 -18.74
N ARG A 268 -20.83 31.82 -19.96
CA ARG A 268 -21.39 32.62 -21.05
C ARG A 268 -22.92 32.63 -21.06
N GLY A 269 -23.57 31.54 -20.65
CA GLY A 269 -25.03 31.47 -20.58
C GLY A 269 -25.69 32.39 -19.54
N GLN A 270 -24.98 32.76 -18.46
CA GLN A 270 -25.52 33.67 -17.43
C GLN A 270 -25.56 35.15 -17.83
N LEU A 271 -24.91 35.56 -18.94
CA LEU A 271 -24.88 36.95 -19.39
C LEU A 271 -25.98 37.28 -20.40
N ASP A 272 -26.58 36.28 -21.06
CA ASP A 272 -27.59 36.49 -22.11
C ASP A 272 -29.04 36.44 -21.60
N ASP A 273 -29.30 35.87 -20.41
CA ASP A 273 -30.68 35.73 -19.86
C ASP A 273 -31.22 37.01 -19.20
N ASN A 274 -30.40 38.03 -18.95
CA ASN A 274 -30.83 39.21 -18.17
C ASN A 274 -31.37 40.38 -19.01
N ASN A 275 -31.50 40.23 -20.34
CA ASN A 275 -31.86 41.32 -21.25
C ASN A 275 -33.13 41.09 -22.09
N ASN A 276 -33.94 40.06 -21.75
CA ASN A 276 -35.14 39.74 -22.55
C ASN A 276 -36.45 39.55 -21.75
N SER A 277 -36.55 40.08 -20.52
CA SER A 277 -37.78 40.00 -19.70
C SER A 277 -38.58 41.31 -19.61
N SER A 278 -38.44 42.21 -20.57
CA SER A 278 -39.27 43.41 -20.67
C SER A 278 -39.69 43.68 -22.10
N ASN A 279 -40.57 42.85 -22.66
CA ASN A 279 -41.55 43.32 -23.62
C ASN A 279 -42.66 42.28 -23.90
N ASN A 280 -43.88 42.83 -23.94
CA ASN A 280 -45.13 42.33 -24.48
C ASN A 280 -46.12 41.52 -23.63
N ARG A 281 -47.30 42.15 -23.57
CA ARG A 281 -48.59 41.76 -23.02
C ARG A 281 -49.42 40.96 -24.05
N ASP A 282 -50.49 40.39 -23.50
CA ASP A 282 -51.81 40.14 -24.09
C ASP A 282 -52.05 38.90 -24.97
N GLY A 283 -53.09 38.12 -24.58
CA GLY A 283 -54.01 37.50 -25.54
C GLY A 283 -54.27 36.00 -25.43
N SER A 284 -55.13 35.61 -24.49
CA SER A 284 -56.25 34.64 -24.62
C SER A 284 -56.05 33.25 -25.25
N GLY A 285 -56.49 32.21 -24.51
CA GLY A 285 -57.21 31.07 -25.12
C GLY A 285 -56.94 29.67 -24.58
N SER A 286 -57.75 29.26 -23.59
CA SER A 286 -58.45 27.96 -23.49
C SER A 286 -57.68 26.63 -23.69
N GLY A 287 -57.66 25.79 -22.65
CA GLY A 287 -57.32 24.37 -22.78
C GLY A 287 -57.27 23.59 -21.46
N LEU A 288 -58.44 23.40 -20.84
CA LEU A 288 -58.65 22.49 -19.72
C LEU A 288 -58.63 21.02 -20.20
N LEU A 289 -57.72 20.19 -19.66
CA LEU A 289 -57.97 18.76 -19.45
C LEU A 289 -57.03 18.16 -18.38
N ALA A 290 -57.63 17.74 -17.27
CA ALA A 290 -57.37 16.61 -16.37
C ALA A 290 -56.02 15.83 -16.46
N GLN A 291 -55.43 15.22 -15.42
CA GLN A 291 -55.68 15.04 -13.99
C GLN A 291 -54.63 14.01 -13.51
N LEU A 292 -54.25 14.07 -12.22
CA LEU A 292 -53.54 13.05 -11.40
C LEU A 292 -52.01 12.90 -11.50
N GLY A 293 -51.35 13.19 -10.36
CA GLY A 293 -50.23 12.37 -9.88
C GLY A 293 -48.99 13.11 -9.35
N ASN A 294 -49.07 13.82 -8.21
CA ASN A 294 -48.04 13.78 -7.15
C ASN A 294 -48.38 14.72 -5.98
N GLN A 295 -48.83 14.15 -4.86
CA GLN A 295 -48.72 14.77 -3.54
C GLN A 295 -47.83 13.88 -2.68
N GLY A 296 -46.84 14.50 -2.02
CA GLY A 296 -46.11 13.88 -0.93
C GLY A 296 -44.61 14.13 -0.97
N LYS A 297 -44.17 15.29 -0.47
CA LYS A 297 -42.92 15.53 0.27
C LYS A 297 -42.65 17.04 0.37
N GLU A 298 -43.24 17.72 1.35
CA GLU A 298 -42.71 19.03 1.77
C GLU A 298 -43.03 19.44 3.23
N SER A 299 -43.68 18.58 4.02
CA SER A 299 -44.18 18.98 5.36
C SER A 299 -43.27 18.64 6.56
N SER A 300 -42.04 18.16 6.36
CA SER A 300 -41.19 17.68 7.46
C SER A 300 -39.96 18.53 7.79
N ALA A 301 -39.78 19.68 7.12
CA ALA A 301 -38.62 20.55 7.34
C ALA A 301 -38.89 21.67 8.38
N ASN A 302 -40.13 22.15 8.51
CA ASN A 302 -40.45 23.28 9.40
C ASN A 302 -40.62 22.89 10.88
N SER A 303 -40.95 21.64 11.22
CA SER A 303 -41.14 21.24 12.62
C SER A 303 -39.84 21.07 13.41
N ARG A 304 -38.69 20.91 12.75
CA ARG A 304 -37.38 20.74 13.40
C ARG A 304 -36.67 22.04 13.74
N GLN A 305 -37.09 23.18 13.18
CA GLN A 305 -36.50 24.47 13.49
C GLN A 305 -37.14 25.14 14.72
N GLU A 306 -38.41 24.87 15.03
CA GLU A 306 -39.06 25.39 16.24
C GLU A 306 -38.61 24.67 17.52
N GLU A 307 -38.35 23.35 17.47
CA GLU A 307 -37.86 22.61 18.64
C GLU A 307 -36.42 23.01 19.05
N GLY A 308 -35.59 23.42 18.08
CA GLY A 308 -34.24 23.90 18.36
C GLY A 308 -34.18 25.26 19.03
N LEU A 309 -35.15 26.14 18.74
CA LEU A 309 -35.24 27.48 19.33
C LEU A 309 -35.79 27.47 20.76
N ALA A 310 -36.69 26.53 21.08
CA ALA A 310 -37.22 26.36 22.44
C ALA A 310 -36.17 25.82 23.43
N MET A 311 -35.27 24.92 23.00
CA MET A 311 -34.18 24.42 23.86
C MET A 311 -33.10 25.48 24.18
N LEU A 312 -32.90 26.45 23.30
CA LEU A 312 -31.94 27.54 23.51
C LEU A 312 -32.46 28.64 24.45
N GLN A 313 -33.78 28.73 24.65
CA GLN A 313 -34.38 29.65 25.62
C GLN A 313 -34.38 29.07 27.04
N ASN A 314 -34.66 27.77 27.20
CA ASN A 314 -34.63 27.12 28.52
C ASN A 314 -33.21 27.08 29.13
N ASN A 315 -32.17 26.82 28.33
CA ASN A 315 -30.79 26.84 28.82
C ASN A 315 -30.28 28.23 29.24
N LYS A 316 -30.98 29.31 28.83
CA LYS A 316 -30.61 30.69 29.16
C LYS A 316 -31.31 31.21 30.42
N GLU A 317 -32.39 30.55 30.85
CA GLU A 317 -33.06 30.81 32.13
C GLU A 317 -32.41 30.03 33.27
N ASP A 318 -31.98 28.78 33.05
CA ASP A 318 -31.27 27.99 34.07
C ASP A 318 -29.90 28.59 34.44
N SER A 319 -29.17 29.15 33.47
CA SER A 319 -27.88 29.83 33.75
C SER A 319 -28.04 31.16 34.51
N ARG A 320 -29.27 31.69 34.62
CA ARG A 320 -29.56 32.94 35.35
C ARG A 320 -29.99 32.67 36.80
N ILE A 321 -30.40 31.44 37.10
CA ILE A 321 -30.80 31.03 38.46
C ILE A 321 -29.57 30.61 39.28
N GLU A 322 -28.51 30.09 38.65
CA GLU A 322 -27.27 29.72 39.35
C GLU A 322 -26.41 30.93 39.78
N GLU A 323 -26.59 32.12 39.19
CA GLU A 323 -25.86 33.35 39.60
C GLU A 323 -26.52 34.11 40.77
N GLU A 324 -27.72 33.75 41.21
CA GLU A 324 -28.40 34.39 42.37
C GLU A 324 -28.25 33.60 43.68
N GLU A 325 -27.67 32.38 43.67
CA GLU A 325 -27.46 31.57 44.89
C GLU A 325 -26.02 31.62 45.47
N GLU A 326 -25.08 32.32 44.84
CA GLU A 326 -23.69 32.48 45.33
C GLU A 326 -23.28 33.92 45.72
N GLY A 327 -24.28 34.78 46.03
CA GLY A 327 -24.08 36.15 46.53
C GLY A 327 -24.39 36.34 48.01
#